data_AF-A0A9E4KTW1-F1
#
_entry.id   AF-A0A9E4KTW1-F1
#
_cell.length_a   1.000
_cell.length_b   1.000
_cell.length_c   1.000
_cell.angle_alpha   90.00
_cell.angle_beta   90.00
_cell.angle_gamma   90.00
#
_symmetry.space_group_name_H-M   'P 1'
#
loop_
_entity.id
_entity.type
_entity.pdbx_description
1 polymer ?
#
loop_
_entity_poly.entity_id
_entity_poly.type
_entity_poly.pdbx_seq_one_letter_code
_entity_poly.pdbx_strand_id
1 'polypeptide(L)'
;MLIEPVARGATFVGRVQVLAANAALTHTMALLSALGFLLLLFGFLALRRVVSGESAESAESAVPGFGLLLLAFAVILFAASGGMNHIIAHIINHGGEDRSLRTLLTTAVNVQAVKAGIVIIGGYGYLLGFACIALALSRVFPSGFHKMLALLVLLICLVALVLLLIGDHFHNLTTFYAVAERAVIPLNLWAIVLGVAMYQGHPSLTPAQSD
;
A
#
# COMPACT_ATOMS: atom_id res chain seq x y z
N MET A 1 21.88 13.23 23.44
CA MET A 1 20.65 14.03 23.51
C MET A 1 19.49 13.04 23.42
N LEU A 2 18.97 12.59 24.57
CA LEU A 2 17.96 11.53 24.70
C LEU A 2 16.58 12.19 24.83
N ILE A 3 15.95 12.51 23.71
CA ILE A 3 14.53 12.90 23.66
C ILE A 3 13.87 12.02 22.59
N GLU A 4 13.66 10.72 22.82
CA GLU A 4 13.13 9.89 21.71
C GLU A 4 12.22 8.69 22.01
N PRO A 5 12.12 8.10 23.22
CA PRO A 5 11.10 7.07 23.46
C PRO A 5 9.74 7.64 23.91
N VAL A 6 9.71 8.78 24.63
CA VAL A 6 8.48 9.32 25.24
C VAL A 6 7.53 9.91 24.19
N ALA A 7 8.06 10.57 23.16
CA ALA A 7 7.25 11.18 22.09
C ALA A 7 6.56 10.13 21.19
N ARG A 8 7.23 8.99 20.91
CA ARG A 8 6.59 7.85 20.21
C ARG A 8 5.53 7.20 21.07
N GLY A 9 5.78 7.00 22.37
CA GLY A 9 4.80 6.47 23.30
C GLY A 9 3.52 7.32 23.36
N ALA A 10 3.66 8.65 23.48
CA ALA A 10 2.53 9.57 23.56
C ALA A 10 1.68 9.60 22.28
N THR A 11 2.30 9.53 21.10
CA THR A 11 1.59 9.50 19.81
C THR A 11 0.86 8.17 19.58
N PHE A 12 1.44 7.04 20.00
CA PHE A 12 0.74 5.75 19.95
C PHE A 12 -0.41 5.67 20.94
N VAL A 13 -0.23 6.14 22.17
CA VAL A 13 -1.31 6.21 23.17
C VAL A 13 -2.47 7.06 22.65
N GLY A 14 -2.20 8.23 22.07
CA GLY A 14 -3.24 9.08 21.47
C GLY A 14 -3.99 8.39 20.33
N ARG A 15 -3.28 7.72 19.40
CA ARG A 15 -3.92 6.98 18.29
C ARG A 15 -4.79 5.84 18.78
N VAL A 16 -4.31 5.10 19.77
CA VAL A 16 -5.02 4.00 20.41
C VAL A 16 -6.31 4.49 21.09
N GLN A 17 -6.25 5.63 21.79
CA GLN A 17 -7.43 6.27 22.38
C GLN A 17 -8.45 6.71 21.34
N VAL A 18 -8.00 7.29 20.21
CA VAL A 18 -8.89 7.70 19.11
C VAL A 18 -9.59 6.50 18.47
N LEU A 19 -8.88 5.39 18.26
CA LEU A 19 -9.45 4.15 17.72
C LEU A 19 -10.51 3.56 18.66
N ALA A 20 -10.24 3.53 19.96
CA ALA A 20 -11.19 3.06 20.97
C ALA A 20 -12.43 3.96 21.05
N ALA A 21 -12.24 5.28 21.07
CA ALA A 21 -13.32 6.27 21.09
C ALA A 21 -14.21 6.21 19.84
N ASN A 22 -13.66 5.73 18.71
CA ASN A 22 -14.35 5.62 17.43
C ASN A 22 -14.41 4.17 16.94
N ALA A 23 -14.79 3.25 17.83
CA ALA A 23 -14.81 1.82 17.53
C ALA A 23 -15.65 1.49 16.28
N ALA A 24 -16.84 2.09 16.13
CA ALA A 24 -17.69 1.88 14.96
C ALA A 24 -17.00 2.24 13.63
N LEU A 25 -16.36 3.42 13.55
CA LEU A 25 -15.58 3.83 12.38
C LEU A 25 -14.39 2.91 12.14
N THR A 26 -13.76 2.42 13.21
CA THR A 26 -12.64 1.49 13.15
C THR A 26 -13.06 0.14 12.55
N HIS A 27 -14.22 -0.39 12.96
CA HIS A 27 -14.79 -1.61 12.37
C HIS A 27 -15.14 -1.41 10.89
N THR A 28 -15.79 -0.30 10.54
CA THR A 28 -16.14 0.01 9.15
C THR A 28 -14.91 0.17 8.26
N MET A 29 -13.84 0.81 8.75
CA MET A 29 -12.58 0.90 8.01
C MET A 29 -11.93 -0.47 7.78
N ALA A 30 -11.97 -1.36 8.77
CA ALA A 30 -11.44 -2.72 8.59
C ALA A 30 -12.21 -3.50 7.51
N LEU A 31 -13.55 -3.37 7.47
CA LEU A 31 -14.39 -3.98 6.44
C LEU A 31 -14.13 -3.38 5.04
N LEU A 32 -14.05 -2.06 4.93
CA LEU A 32 -13.72 -1.38 3.67
C LEU A 32 -12.32 -1.76 3.17
N SER A 33 -11.36 -1.95 4.07
CA SER A 33 -10.01 -2.42 3.72
C SER A 33 -10.05 -3.84 3.15
N ALA A 34 -10.84 -4.74 3.76
CA ALA A 34 -11.03 -6.10 3.27
C ALA A 34 -11.76 -6.16 1.91
N LEU A 35 -12.74 -5.28 1.69
CA LEU A 35 -13.42 -5.17 0.40
C LEU A 35 -12.49 -4.61 -0.69
N GLY A 36 -11.74 -3.55 -0.38
CA GLY A 36 -10.73 -2.98 -1.28
C GLY A 36 -9.65 -4.00 -1.66
N PHE A 37 -9.24 -4.84 -0.70
CA PHE A 37 -8.34 -5.98 -0.94
C PHE A 37 -8.87 -6.95 -1.99
N LEU A 38 -10.14 -7.37 -1.88
CA LEU A 38 -10.77 -8.29 -2.85
C LEU A 38 -10.82 -7.70 -4.26
N LEU A 39 -11.17 -6.42 -4.38
CA LEU A 39 -11.22 -5.71 -5.66
C LEU A 39 -9.82 -5.55 -6.29
N LEU A 40 -8.80 -5.24 -5.48
CA LEU A 40 -7.41 -5.13 -5.94
C LEU A 40 -6.85 -6.48 -6.40
N LEU A 41 -7.10 -7.56 -5.68
CA LEU A 41 -6.71 -8.92 -6.11
C LEU A 41 -7.32 -9.27 -7.47
N PHE A 42 -8.60 -8.95 -7.67
CA PHE A 42 -9.27 -9.17 -8.95
C PHE A 42 -8.61 -8.35 -10.08
N GLY A 43 -8.32 -7.06 -9.83
CA GLY A 43 -7.62 -6.19 -10.76
C GLY A 43 -6.20 -6.69 -11.12
N PHE A 44 -5.44 -7.20 -10.15
CA PHE A 44 -4.11 -7.76 -10.39
C PHE A 44 -4.14 -9.05 -11.19
N LEU A 45 -5.12 -9.92 -10.95
CA LEU A 45 -5.33 -11.13 -11.76
C LEU A 45 -5.67 -10.78 -13.22
N ALA A 46 -6.43 -9.70 -13.45
CA ALA A 46 -6.73 -9.20 -14.79
C ALA A 46 -5.48 -8.59 -15.47
N LEU A 47 -4.69 -7.78 -14.73
CA LEU A 47 -3.46 -7.17 -15.24
C LEU A 47 -2.40 -8.22 -15.58
N ARG A 48 -2.27 -9.27 -14.77
CA ARG A 48 -1.40 -10.42 -15.06
C ARG A 48 -1.71 -11.02 -16.43
N ARG A 49 -3.00 -11.23 -16.77
CA ARG A 49 -3.38 -11.82 -18.06
C ARG A 49 -2.99 -10.94 -19.25
N VAL A 50 -3.04 -9.62 -19.10
CA VAL A 50 -2.69 -8.67 -20.16
C VAL A 50 -1.18 -8.51 -20.31
N VAL A 51 -0.44 -8.52 -19.20
CA VAL A 51 1.02 -8.31 -19.23
C VAL A 51 1.78 -9.62 -19.51
N SER A 52 1.22 -10.76 -19.13
CA SER A 52 1.83 -12.09 -19.29
C SER A 52 1.28 -12.85 -20.50
N GLY A 53 1.01 -12.18 -21.63
CA GLY A 53 0.56 -12.87 -22.86
C GLY A 53 1.33 -14.18 -23.11
N GLU A 54 0.68 -15.17 -23.76
CA GLU A 54 1.02 -16.62 -23.82
C GLU A 54 2.50 -17.02 -24.06
N SER A 55 3.40 -16.10 -24.41
CA SER A 55 4.85 -16.28 -24.50
C SER A 55 5.58 -16.00 -23.18
N ALA A 56 5.44 -16.89 -22.20
CA ALA A 56 6.02 -16.76 -20.85
C ALA A 56 7.45 -17.35 -20.71
N GLU A 57 8.37 -17.08 -21.65
CA GLU A 57 9.72 -17.69 -21.61
C GLU A 57 10.93 -16.73 -21.51
N SER A 58 10.75 -15.42 -21.56
CA SER A 58 11.88 -14.48 -21.44
C SER A 58 11.94 -13.78 -20.07
N ALA A 59 13.16 -13.51 -19.58
CA ALA A 59 13.43 -12.73 -18.37
C ALA A 59 12.78 -11.33 -18.38
N GLU A 60 12.35 -10.85 -19.55
CA GLU A 60 11.60 -9.59 -19.70
C GLU A 60 10.17 -9.65 -19.13
N SER A 61 9.56 -10.84 -19.04
CA SER A 61 8.24 -11.02 -18.40
C SER A 61 8.29 -11.05 -16.87
N ALA A 62 9.50 -11.17 -16.28
CA ALA A 62 9.68 -11.32 -14.84
C ALA A 62 9.46 -10.02 -14.06
N VAL A 63 9.82 -8.86 -14.62
CA VAL A 63 9.69 -7.54 -13.95
C VAL A 63 8.23 -7.19 -13.62
N PRO A 64 7.27 -7.29 -14.54
CA PRO A 64 5.86 -7.05 -14.20
C PRO A 64 5.28 -8.13 -13.28
N GLY A 65 5.69 -9.40 -13.45
CA GLY A 65 5.28 -10.48 -12.54
C GLY A 65 5.73 -10.25 -11.09
N PHE A 66 6.97 -9.80 -10.91
CA PHE A 66 7.51 -9.38 -9.63
C PHE A 66 6.77 -8.15 -9.07
N GLY A 67 6.48 -7.16 -9.92
CA GLY A 67 5.71 -5.98 -9.53
C GLY A 67 4.31 -6.33 -9.02
N LEU A 68 3.61 -7.24 -9.69
CA LEU A 68 2.32 -7.77 -9.27
C LEU A 68 2.40 -8.52 -7.94
N LEU A 69 3.43 -9.34 -7.74
CA LEU A 69 3.63 -10.07 -6.49
C LEU A 69 3.87 -9.10 -5.32
N LEU A 70 4.69 -8.08 -5.51
CA LEU A 70 4.93 -7.04 -4.51
C LEU A 70 3.66 -6.26 -4.16
N LEU A 71 2.83 -5.95 -5.15
CA LEU A 71 1.54 -5.30 -4.91
C LEU A 71 0.56 -6.18 -4.17
N ALA A 72 0.44 -7.46 -4.55
CA ALA A 72 -0.39 -8.42 -3.82
C ALA A 72 0.08 -8.54 -2.37
N PHE A 73 1.38 -8.65 -2.14
CA PHE A 73 1.98 -8.68 -0.80
C PHE A 73 1.67 -7.41 0.01
N ALA A 74 1.87 -6.23 -0.58
CA ALA A 74 1.56 -4.96 0.06
C ALA A 74 0.09 -4.83 0.45
N VAL A 75 -0.81 -5.28 -0.42
CA VAL A 75 -2.25 -5.25 -0.19
C VAL A 75 -2.65 -6.22 0.93
N ILE A 76 -2.02 -7.40 1.04
CA ILE A 76 -2.17 -8.30 2.20
C ILE A 76 -1.74 -7.60 3.50
N LEU A 77 -0.58 -6.92 3.50
CA LEU A 77 -0.08 -6.22 4.68
C LEU A 77 -0.99 -5.05 5.09
N PHE A 78 -1.54 -4.29 4.14
CA PHE A 78 -2.50 -3.25 4.45
C PHE A 78 -3.83 -3.81 5.00
N ALA A 79 -4.31 -4.93 4.47
CA ALA A 79 -5.48 -5.62 5.03
C ALA A 79 -5.22 -6.12 6.46
N ALA A 80 -4.05 -6.72 6.71
CA ALA A 80 -3.64 -7.14 8.05
C ALA A 80 -3.55 -5.96 9.03
N SER A 81 -3.01 -4.81 8.59
CA SER A 81 -3.00 -3.57 9.37
C SER A 81 -4.40 -3.05 9.70
N GLY A 82 -5.35 -3.18 8.77
CA GLY A 82 -6.77 -2.92 9.01
C GLY A 82 -7.34 -3.80 10.13
N GLY A 83 -7.05 -5.11 10.09
CA GLY A 83 -7.41 -6.06 11.15
C GLY A 83 -6.80 -5.72 12.51
N MET A 84 -5.58 -5.19 12.54
CA MET A 84 -4.94 -4.74 13.80
C MET A 84 -5.67 -3.57 14.45
N ASN A 85 -6.29 -2.66 13.68
CA ASN A 85 -7.14 -1.61 14.28
C ASN A 85 -8.32 -2.20 15.05
N HIS A 86 -8.93 -3.25 14.50
CA HIS A 86 -10.02 -3.96 15.15
C HIS A 86 -9.55 -4.59 16.46
N ILE A 87 -8.39 -5.25 16.46
CA ILE A 87 -7.79 -5.86 17.64
C ILE A 87 -7.51 -4.80 18.71
N ILE A 88 -6.97 -3.64 18.35
CA ILE A 88 -6.70 -2.52 19.28
C ILE A 88 -7.99 -2.04 19.94
N ALA A 89 -9.03 -1.76 19.16
CA ALA A 89 -10.33 -1.33 19.67
C ALA A 89 -10.96 -2.40 20.57
N HIS A 90 -10.84 -3.68 20.21
CA HIS A 90 -11.36 -4.79 20.98
C HIS A 90 -10.64 -4.96 22.32
N ILE A 91 -9.30 -4.87 22.35
CA ILE A 91 -8.50 -4.94 23.60
C ILE A 91 -8.94 -3.87 24.60
N ILE A 92 -9.23 -2.66 24.15
CA ILE A 92 -9.62 -1.56 25.04
C ILE A 92 -11.06 -1.71 25.52
N ASN A 93 -11.98 -2.05 24.61
CA ASN A 93 -13.40 -2.05 24.93
C ASN A 93 -13.86 -3.33 25.63
N HIS A 94 -13.14 -4.45 25.47
CA HIS A 94 -13.56 -5.78 25.93
C HIS A 94 -12.45 -6.54 26.68
N GLY A 95 -11.36 -5.86 27.07
CA GLY A 95 -10.18 -6.48 27.69
C GLY A 95 -10.38 -7.13 29.07
N GLY A 96 -11.60 -7.11 29.61
CA GLY A 96 -12.01 -7.76 30.86
C GLY A 96 -11.89 -6.88 32.09
N GLU A 97 -12.81 -7.05 33.05
CA GLU A 97 -12.85 -6.34 34.34
C GLU A 97 -11.62 -6.63 35.23
N ASP A 98 -10.93 -7.75 35.00
CA ASP A 98 -9.78 -8.21 35.82
C ASP A 98 -8.41 -7.67 35.38
N ARG A 99 -8.31 -7.03 34.21
CA ARG A 99 -7.02 -6.50 33.72
C ARG A 99 -6.87 -5.03 34.05
N SER A 100 -5.74 -4.66 34.64
CA SER A 100 -5.44 -3.26 34.88
C SER A 100 -5.45 -2.47 33.57
N LEU A 101 -6.06 -1.28 33.58
CA LEU A 101 -6.11 -0.36 32.43
C LEU A 101 -4.72 -0.11 31.83
N ARG A 102 -3.68 -0.08 32.68
CA ARG A 102 -2.29 0.07 32.27
C ARG A 102 -1.85 -1.10 31.38
N THR A 103 -2.16 -2.34 31.76
CA THR A 103 -1.83 -3.54 30.98
C THR A 103 -2.53 -3.53 29.63
N LEU A 104 -3.82 -3.22 29.58
CA LEU A 104 -4.58 -3.12 28.33
C LEU A 104 -4.01 -2.05 27.39
N LEU A 105 -3.68 -0.88 27.94
CA LEU A 105 -3.09 0.21 27.16
C LEU A 105 -1.70 -0.17 26.63
N THR A 106 -0.85 -0.80 27.43
CA THR A 106 0.48 -1.27 26.98
C THR A 106 0.34 -2.29 25.85
N THR A 107 -0.57 -3.26 25.96
CA THR A 107 -0.82 -4.23 24.90
C THR A 107 -1.30 -3.55 23.62
N ALA A 108 -2.26 -2.62 23.72
CA ALA A 108 -2.77 -1.88 22.57
C ALA A 108 -1.69 -1.01 21.88
N VAL A 109 -0.81 -0.38 22.65
CA VAL A 109 0.35 0.39 22.13
C VAL A 109 1.33 -0.53 21.41
N ASN A 110 1.62 -1.72 21.94
CA ASN A 110 2.49 -2.68 21.29
C ASN A 110 1.90 -3.18 19.96
N VAL A 111 0.59 -3.47 19.92
CA VAL A 111 -0.10 -3.84 18.68
C VAL A 111 -0.05 -2.69 17.66
N GLN A 112 -0.22 -1.44 18.12
CA GLN A 112 -0.11 -0.26 17.26
C GLN A 112 1.32 -0.06 16.70
N ALA A 113 2.36 -0.39 17.47
CA ALA A 113 3.74 -0.33 17.00
C ALA A 113 4.01 -1.41 15.92
N VAL A 114 3.54 -2.64 16.13
CA VAL A 114 3.62 -3.72 15.13
C VAL A 114 2.87 -3.32 13.86
N LYS A 115 1.67 -2.77 14.01
CA LYS A 115 0.88 -2.24 12.89
C LYS A 115 1.68 -1.22 12.08
N ALA A 116 2.32 -0.25 12.74
CA ALA A 116 3.12 0.76 12.06
C ALA A 116 4.24 0.12 11.21
N GLY A 117 4.94 -0.89 11.73
CA GLY A 117 5.93 -1.66 10.98
C GLY A 117 5.34 -2.37 9.75
N ILE A 118 4.17 -2.99 9.89
CA ILE A 118 3.47 -3.64 8.77
C ILE A 118 3.10 -2.64 7.67
N VAL A 119 2.61 -1.44 8.02
CA VAL A 119 2.25 -0.44 7.01
C VAL A 119 3.49 0.10 6.31
N ILE A 120 4.62 0.25 7.00
CA ILE A 120 5.90 0.65 6.38
C ILE A 120 6.35 -0.40 5.36
N ILE A 121 6.39 -1.69 5.75
CA ILE A 121 6.78 -2.78 4.85
C ILE A 121 5.81 -2.88 3.67
N GLY A 122 4.50 -2.75 3.93
CA GLY A 122 3.48 -2.68 2.89
C GLY A 122 3.69 -1.50 1.94
N GLY A 123 4.05 -0.33 2.46
CA GLY A 123 4.37 0.87 1.68
C GLY A 123 5.54 0.65 0.71
N TYR A 124 6.62 0.00 1.17
CA TYR A 124 7.73 -0.37 0.29
C TYR A 124 7.29 -1.31 -0.83
N GLY A 125 6.56 -2.39 -0.49
CA GLY A 125 6.05 -3.33 -1.48
C GLY A 125 5.13 -2.66 -2.49
N TYR A 126 4.26 -1.76 -2.03
CA TYR A 126 3.32 -1.04 -2.86
C TYR A 126 4.02 -0.15 -3.89
N LEU A 127 4.95 0.69 -3.43
CA LEU A 127 5.68 1.61 -4.29
C LEU A 127 6.61 0.89 -5.27
N LEU A 128 7.32 -0.15 -4.81
CA LEU A 128 8.17 -0.97 -5.68
C LEU A 128 7.34 -1.71 -6.73
N GLY A 129 6.18 -2.25 -6.35
CA GLY A 129 5.33 -2.95 -7.30
C GLY A 129 4.71 -2.02 -8.35
N PHE A 130 4.27 -0.83 -7.96
CA PHE A 130 3.84 0.20 -8.92
C PHE A 130 4.99 0.65 -9.84
N ALA A 131 6.21 0.82 -9.30
CA ALA A 131 7.38 1.15 -10.10
C ALA A 131 7.70 0.07 -11.15
N CYS A 132 7.64 -1.21 -10.77
CA CYS A 132 7.85 -2.32 -11.70
C CYS A 132 6.79 -2.38 -12.81
N ILE A 133 5.51 -2.17 -12.48
CA ILE A 133 4.43 -2.11 -13.47
C ILE A 133 4.58 -0.91 -14.39
N ALA A 134 4.91 0.27 -13.85
CA ALA A 134 5.14 1.47 -14.62
C ALA A 134 6.33 1.33 -15.57
N LEU A 135 7.42 0.71 -15.13
CA LEU A 135 8.57 0.37 -15.98
C LEU A 135 8.17 -0.56 -17.12
N ALA A 136 7.43 -1.63 -16.83
CA ALA A 136 6.96 -2.57 -17.84
C ALA A 136 6.07 -1.86 -18.88
N LEU A 137 5.07 -1.10 -18.43
CA LEU A 137 4.18 -0.35 -19.32
C LEU A 137 4.91 0.71 -20.15
N SER A 138 5.93 1.37 -19.60
CA SER A 138 6.72 2.36 -20.34
C SER A 138 7.51 1.78 -21.52
N ARG A 139 7.81 0.47 -21.47
CA ARG A 139 8.45 -0.28 -22.55
C ARG A 139 7.44 -0.78 -23.58
N VAL A 140 6.25 -1.20 -23.12
CA VAL A 140 5.17 -1.67 -23.99
C VAL A 140 4.60 -0.54 -24.84
N PHE A 141 4.48 0.67 -24.30
CA PHE A 141 4.00 1.82 -25.07
C PHE A 141 5.15 2.43 -25.92
N PRO A 142 5.09 2.37 -27.26
CA PRO A 142 6.19 2.79 -28.13
C PRO A 142 6.51 4.31 -28.00
N SER A 143 5.48 5.15 -27.95
CA SER A 143 5.58 6.59 -27.66
C SER A 143 4.18 7.16 -27.36
N GLY A 144 4.10 8.33 -26.70
CA GLY A 144 2.84 9.05 -26.45
C GLY A 144 2.49 9.27 -24.98
N PHE A 145 1.29 9.81 -24.75
CA PHE A 145 0.79 10.23 -23.42
C PHE A 145 0.85 9.11 -22.37
N HIS A 146 0.52 7.88 -22.75
CA HIS A 146 0.52 6.71 -21.84
C HIS A 146 1.92 6.35 -21.35
N LYS A 147 2.95 6.45 -22.21
CA LYS A 147 4.36 6.25 -21.83
C LYS A 147 4.83 7.34 -20.87
N MET A 148 4.49 8.60 -21.17
CA MET A 148 4.83 9.74 -20.31
C MET A 148 4.17 9.61 -18.93
N LEU A 149 2.92 9.16 -18.88
CA LEU A 149 2.19 8.91 -17.63
C LEU A 149 2.82 7.77 -16.82
N ALA A 150 3.22 6.67 -17.48
CA ALA A 150 3.94 5.57 -16.82
C ALA A 150 5.29 6.04 -16.24
N LEU A 151 6.05 6.85 -16.97
CA LEU A 151 7.31 7.42 -16.47
C LEU A 151 7.11 8.41 -15.32
N LEU A 152 6.03 9.21 -15.35
CA LEU A 152 5.66 10.10 -14.25
C LEU A 152 5.33 9.28 -12.99
N VAL A 153 4.57 8.20 -13.14
CA VAL A 153 4.25 7.29 -12.03
C VAL A 153 5.50 6.64 -11.46
N LEU A 154 6.42 6.19 -12.32
CA LEU A 154 7.71 5.66 -11.89
C LEU A 154 8.48 6.69 -11.06
N LEU A 155 8.56 7.94 -11.54
CA LEU A 155 9.23 9.03 -10.83
C LEU A 155 8.58 9.29 -9.46
N ILE A 156 7.24 9.33 -9.40
CA ILE A 156 6.50 9.49 -8.13
C ILE A 156 6.84 8.34 -7.17
N CYS A 157 6.88 7.10 -7.65
CA CYS A 157 7.22 5.95 -6.82
C CYS A 157 8.65 6.03 -6.29
N LEU A 158 9.63 6.39 -7.13
CA LEU A 158 11.03 6.54 -6.73
C LEU A 158 11.21 7.66 -5.70
N VAL A 159 10.59 8.82 -5.91
CA VAL A 159 10.63 9.93 -4.96
C VAL A 159 9.99 9.51 -3.64
N ALA A 160 8.83 8.85 -3.66
CA ALA A 160 8.17 8.36 -2.46
C ALA A 160 9.01 7.31 -1.71
N LEU A 161 9.70 6.40 -2.42
CA LEU A 161 10.62 5.42 -1.83
C LEU A 161 11.81 6.10 -1.14
N VAL A 162 12.40 7.11 -1.77
CA VAL A 162 13.49 7.90 -1.18
C VAL A 162 13.00 8.62 0.07
N LEU A 163 11.82 9.23 0.04
CA LEU A 163 11.22 9.88 1.21
C LEU A 163 10.93 8.87 2.33
N LEU A 164 10.46 7.67 2.00
CA LEU A 164 10.22 6.61 2.99
C LEU A 164 11.53 6.15 3.64
N LEU A 165 12.59 5.99 2.84
CA LEU A 165 13.93 5.62 3.31
C LEU A 165 14.55 6.71 4.20
N ILE A 166 14.42 7.99 3.82
CA ILE A 166 14.85 9.13 4.64
C ILE A 166 14.05 9.16 5.95
N GLY A 167 12.73 8.98 5.87
CA GLY A 167 11.85 8.95 7.05
C GLY A 167 12.22 7.83 8.04
N ASP A 168 12.59 6.66 7.54
CA ASP A 168 13.06 5.54 8.35
C ASP A 168 14.44 5.83 8.99
N HIS A 169 15.40 6.28 8.18
CA HIS A 169 16.78 6.54 8.59
C HIS A 169 16.90 7.66 9.64
N PHE A 170 16.18 8.77 9.45
CA PHE A 170 16.25 9.92 10.35
C PHE A 170 15.26 9.84 11.51
N HIS A 171 14.52 8.73 11.66
CA HIS A 171 13.52 8.53 12.72
C HIS A 171 12.43 9.61 12.81
N ASN A 172 12.37 10.53 11.84
CA ASN A 172 11.42 11.62 11.74
C ASN A 172 10.24 11.18 10.86
N LEU A 173 9.56 10.14 11.34
CA LEU A 173 8.62 9.35 10.57
C LEU A 173 7.39 10.14 10.14
N THR A 174 6.92 11.13 10.91
CA THR A 174 5.59 11.70 10.67
C THR A 174 5.47 12.53 9.40
N THR A 175 6.48 13.34 9.07
CA THR A 175 6.39 14.27 7.93
C THR A 175 6.68 13.57 6.62
N PHE A 176 7.75 12.79 6.56
CA PHE A 176 8.15 12.07 5.33
C PHE A 176 7.15 10.97 4.98
N TYR A 177 6.60 10.28 5.98
CA TYR A 177 5.56 9.28 5.77
C TYR A 177 4.25 9.90 5.29
N ALA A 178 3.85 11.06 5.83
CA ALA A 178 2.65 11.77 5.37
C ALA A 178 2.78 12.23 3.90
N VAL A 179 3.98 12.60 3.45
CA VAL A 179 4.23 12.95 2.05
C VAL A 179 4.21 11.69 1.16
N ALA A 180 4.84 10.61 1.60
CA ALA A 180 4.80 9.33 0.88
C ALA A 180 3.38 8.75 0.80
N GLU A 181 2.56 8.93 1.85
CA GLU A 181 1.15 8.52 1.89
C GLU A 181 0.32 9.29 0.87
N ARG A 182 0.60 10.59 0.67
CA ARG A 182 -0.07 11.37 -0.39
C ARG A 182 0.26 10.91 -1.80
N ALA A 183 1.42 10.27 -2.02
CA ALA A 183 1.77 9.68 -3.30
C ALA A 183 0.85 8.50 -3.68
N VAL A 184 0.15 7.89 -2.71
CA VAL A 184 -0.79 6.79 -2.96
C VAL A 184 -2.03 7.25 -3.74
N ILE A 185 -2.47 8.50 -3.56
CA ILE A 185 -3.66 9.04 -4.24
C ILE A 185 -3.50 9.05 -5.77
N PRO A 186 -2.46 9.67 -6.36
CA PRO A 186 -2.27 9.64 -7.80
C PRO A 186 -2.01 8.22 -8.34
N LEU A 187 -1.38 7.34 -7.54
CA LEU A 187 -1.16 5.94 -7.93
C LEU A 187 -2.47 5.15 -8.04
N ASN A 188 -3.37 5.31 -7.06
CA ASN A 188 -4.69 4.68 -7.08
C ASN A 188 -5.54 5.19 -8.26
N LEU A 189 -5.52 6.51 -8.51
CA LEU A 189 -6.21 7.09 -9.66
C LEU A 189 -5.67 6.51 -10.97
N TRP A 190 -4.35 6.38 -11.09
CA TRP A 190 -3.74 5.76 -12.26
C TRP A 190 -4.13 4.29 -12.42
N ALA A 191 -4.17 3.52 -11.34
CA ALA A 191 -4.62 2.13 -11.35
C ALA A 191 -6.09 1.99 -11.81
N ILE A 192 -6.97 2.89 -11.38
CA ILE A 192 -8.37 2.94 -11.84
C ILE A 192 -8.43 3.24 -13.33
N VAL A 193 -7.69 4.24 -13.81
CA VAL A 193 -7.65 4.61 -15.23
C VAL A 193 -7.15 3.44 -16.09
N LEU A 194 -6.11 2.74 -15.64
CA LEU A 194 -5.64 1.51 -16.30
C LEU A 194 -6.72 0.43 -16.32
N GLY A 195 -7.40 0.19 -15.21
CA GLY A 195 -8.48 -0.79 -15.13
C GLY A 195 -9.64 -0.48 -16.08
N VAL A 196 -10.04 0.80 -16.18
CA VAL A 196 -11.07 1.25 -17.13
C VAL A 196 -10.61 1.09 -18.57
N ALA A 197 -9.37 1.48 -18.90
CA ALA A 197 -8.81 1.34 -20.24
C ALA A 197 -8.74 -0.13 -20.69
N MET A 198 -8.39 -1.04 -19.78
CA MET A 198 -8.40 -2.49 -20.02
C MET A 198 -9.82 -3.04 -20.21
N TYR A 199 -10.78 -2.58 -19.40
CA TYR A 199 -12.17 -3.01 -19.50
C TYR A 199 -12.85 -2.55 -20.79
N GLN A 200 -12.53 -1.35 -21.26
CA GLN A 200 -13.07 -0.78 -22.50
C GLN A 200 -12.46 -1.40 -23.78
N GLY A 201 -11.52 -2.34 -23.66
CA GLY A 201 -10.98 -3.09 -24.80
C GLY A 201 -10.26 -2.21 -25.84
N HIS A 202 -9.66 -1.09 -25.42
CA HIS A 202 -9.07 -0.17 -26.39
C HIS A 202 -7.85 -0.79 -27.12
N PRO A 203 -7.85 -0.80 -28.46
CA PRO A 203 -6.86 -1.47 -29.31
C PRO A 203 -5.47 -0.80 -29.35
N SER A 204 -5.20 0.22 -28.53
CA SER A 204 -3.86 0.82 -28.42
C SER A 204 -2.85 -0.04 -27.66
N LEU A 205 -3.28 -1.21 -27.17
CA LEU A 205 -2.43 -2.28 -26.65
C LEU A 205 -2.29 -3.47 -27.63
N THR A 206 -2.89 -3.38 -28.82
CA THR A 206 -2.64 -4.38 -29.87
C THR A 206 -1.24 -4.11 -30.42
N PRO A 207 -0.29 -5.06 -30.34
CA PRO A 207 0.98 -4.90 -31.04
C PRO A 207 0.65 -4.63 -32.51
N ALA A 208 1.30 -3.62 -33.08
CA ALA A 208 1.17 -3.32 -34.50
C ALA A 208 1.39 -4.62 -35.28
N GLN A 209 0.33 -5.13 -35.93
CA GLN A 209 0.50 -6.16 -36.93
C GLN A 209 1.30 -5.51 -38.05
N SER A 210 2.55 -5.94 -38.19
CA SER A 210 3.40 -5.61 -39.31
C SER A 210 2.86 -6.33 -40.54
N ASP A 211 2.26 -5.57 -41.45
CA ASP A 211 2.19 -5.94 -42.87
C ASP A 211 3.57 -5.74 -43.53
#